data_AF-A0A853EZH7-F1
#
_entry.id   AF-A0A853EZH7-F1
#
_cell.length_a   1.000
_cell.length_b   1.000
_cell.length_c   1.000
_cell.angle_alpha   90.00
_cell.angle_beta   90.00
_cell.angle_gamma   90.00
#
_symmetry.space_group_name_H-M   'P 1'
#
loop_
_entity.id
_entity.type
_entity.pdbx_description
1 polymer ?
#
loop_
_entity_poly.entity_id
_entity_poly.type
_entity_poly.pdbx_seq_one_letter_code
_entity_poly.pdbx_strand_id
1 'polypeptide(L)'
;MVTLEHRRFALLSGRVTDIDSWPSSSGGSLPAFAWPEDRAWCFTSDVDPHWAGIAGSDEAISALVDDPHLDVVRASFGEAAPSYY
;
A
#
# COMPACT_ATOMS: atom_id res chain seq x y z
N MET A 1 7.99 -7.19 -12.64
CA MET A 1 6.53 -7.29 -12.83
C MET A 1 6.08 -8.63 -12.27
N VAL A 2 4.98 -8.66 -11.52
CA VAL A 2 4.39 -9.86 -10.94
C VAL A 2 2.95 -9.99 -11.44
N THR A 3 2.55 -11.18 -11.88
CA THR A 3 1.18 -11.46 -12.34
C THR A 3 0.55 -12.46 -11.39
N LEU A 4 -0.57 -12.07 -10.78
CA LEU A 4 -1.51 -12.95 -10.10
C LEU A 4 -2.69 -13.23 -11.04
N GLU A 5 -3.52 -14.23 -10.71
CA GLU A 5 -4.57 -14.81 -11.57
C GLU A 5 -5.42 -13.75 -12.33
N HIS A 6 -5.66 -12.58 -11.71
CA HIS A 6 -6.45 -11.49 -12.31
C HIS A 6 -5.80 -10.10 -12.23
N ARG A 7 -4.57 -9.97 -11.72
CA ARG A 7 -3.93 -8.65 -11.51
C ARG A 7 -2.45 -8.67 -11.88
N ARG A 8 -1.99 -7.61 -12.54
CA ARG A 8 -0.57 -7.39 -12.84
C ARG A 8 -0.05 -6.24 -12.00
N PHE A 9 1.07 -6.46 -11.34
CA PHE A 9 1.74 -5.49 -10.49
C PHE A 9 3.10 -5.14 -11.07
N ALA A 10 3.39 -3.85 -11.13
CA ALA A 10 4.69 -3.31 -11.52
C ALA A 10 5.26 -2.50 -10.35
N LEU A 11 6.57 -2.62 -10.15
CA LEU A 11 7.33 -1.71 -9.31
C LEU A 11 8.15 -0.83 -10.23
N LEU A 12 7.92 0.48 -10.13
CA LEU A 12 8.63 1.51 -10.88
C LEU A 12 9.50 2.31 -9.91
N SER A 13 10.61 2.85 -10.41
CA SER A 13 11.47 3.78 -9.67
C SER A 13 11.83 4.96 -10.57
N GLY A 14 11.96 6.15 -9.98
CA GLY A 14 12.21 7.39 -10.71
C GLY A 14 12.03 8.61 -9.82
N ARG A 15 12.09 9.80 -10.43
CA ARG A 15 11.82 11.05 -9.70
C ARG A 15 10.31 11.21 -9.51
N VAL A 16 9.91 11.78 -8.38
CA VAL A 16 8.50 12.10 -8.10
C VAL A 16 7.89 13.03 -9.16
N THR A 17 8.71 13.90 -9.76
CA THR A 17 8.30 14.81 -10.85
C THR A 17 7.88 14.09 -12.13
N ASP A 18 8.25 12.82 -12.26
CA ASP A 18 7.98 12.03 -13.46
C ASP A 18 6.70 11.19 -13.30
N ILE A 19 6.01 11.28 -12.14
CA ILE A 19 4.88 10.41 -11.77
C ILE A 19 3.74 10.42 -12.80
N ASP A 20 3.51 11.55 -13.46
CA ASP A 20 2.47 11.70 -14.49
C ASP A 20 2.74 10.85 -15.75
N SER A 21 4.00 10.46 -15.98
CA SER A 21 4.40 9.61 -17.10
C SER A 21 4.32 8.11 -16.81
N TRP A 22 4.20 7.73 -15.53
CA TRP A 22 4.23 6.34 -15.10
C TRP A 22 3.00 5.52 -15.50
N PRO A 23 1.77 6.08 -15.56
CA PRO A 23 0.59 5.37 -16.08
C PRO A 23 0.81 4.80 -17.48
N SER A 24 1.52 5.51 -18.35
CA SER A 24 1.86 5.03 -19.70
C SER A 24 2.76 3.79 -19.68
N SER A 25 3.52 3.60 -18.60
CA SER A 25 4.44 2.48 -18.38
C SER A 25 3.79 1.29 -17.66
N SER A 26 2.74 1.55 -16.86
CA SER A 26 2.05 0.56 -16.01
C SER A 26 0.73 0.03 -16.60
N GLY A 27 0.23 0.64 -17.68
CA GLY A 27 -1.04 0.25 -18.31
C GLY A 27 -2.25 1.11 -17.89
N GLY A 28 -2.02 2.34 -17.44
CA GLY A 28 -3.04 3.39 -17.34
C GLY A 28 -3.37 3.87 -15.93
N SER A 29 -2.77 3.29 -14.88
CA SER A 29 -3.08 3.66 -13.49
C SER A 29 -1.91 4.36 -12.81
N LEU A 30 -2.24 5.34 -11.95
CA LEU A 30 -1.32 5.88 -10.96
C LEU A 30 -0.86 4.77 -9.99
N PRO A 31 0.30 4.94 -9.33
CA PRO A 31 0.78 3.96 -8.37
C PRO A 31 -0.20 3.77 -7.21
N ALA A 32 -0.58 2.52 -6.92
CA ALA A 32 -1.36 2.19 -5.74
C ALA A 32 -0.58 2.50 -4.44
N PHE A 33 0.75 2.38 -4.49
CA PHE A 33 1.68 2.68 -3.40
C PHE A 33 2.88 3.47 -3.95
N ALA A 34 3.31 4.50 -3.22
CA ALA A 34 4.52 5.26 -3.53
C ALA A 34 5.29 5.58 -2.23
N TRP A 35 6.61 5.43 -2.28
CA TRP A 35 7.51 5.74 -1.17
C TRP A 35 8.86 6.27 -1.70
N PRO A 36 9.56 7.10 -0.92
CA PRO A 36 10.93 7.55 -1.23
C PRO A 36 11.93 6.41 -1.04
N GLU A 37 13.14 6.55 -1.60
CA GLU A 37 14.18 5.52 -1.53
C GLU A 37 14.54 5.10 -0.08
N ASP A 38 14.48 6.04 0.87
CA ASP A 38 14.73 5.81 2.29
C ASP A 38 13.57 5.15 3.04
N ARG A 39 12.42 4.93 2.37
CA ARG A 39 11.18 4.36 2.95
C ARG A 39 10.66 5.12 4.16
N ALA A 40 10.96 6.43 4.28
CA ALA A 40 10.54 7.23 5.42
C ALA A 40 9.00 7.42 5.52
N TRP A 41 8.27 7.23 4.42
CA TRP A 41 6.82 7.29 4.37
C TRP A 41 6.27 6.46 3.22
N CYS A 42 4.97 6.18 3.24
CA CYS A 42 4.26 5.53 2.15
C CYS A 42 2.93 6.25 1.92
N PHE A 43 2.63 6.57 0.66
CA PHE A 43 1.33 7.08 0.24
C PHE A 43 0.57 6.00 -0.52
N THR A 44 -0.71 5.83 -0.21
CA THR A 44 -1.57 4.81 -0.82
C THR A 44 -2.72 5.48 -1.59
N SER A 45 -2.96 5.06 -2.83
CA SER A 45 -4.05 5.54 -3.69
C SER A 45 -4.88 4.39 -4.28
N ASP A 46 -4.81 3.21 -3.68
CA ASP A 46 -5.58 2.05 -4.13
C ASP A 46 -7.09 2.28 -3.93
N VAL A 47 -7.90 1.81 -4.88
CA VAL A 47 -9.32 2.19 -5.03
C VAL A 47 -10.29 1.22 -4.36
N ASP A 48 -9.84 0.05 -3.92
CA ASP A 48 -10.74 -1.04 -3.52
C ASP A 48 -11.10 -1.06 -2.02
N PRO A 49 -10.21 -0.74 -1.05
CA PRO A 49 -10.57 -0.64 0.37
C PRO A 49 -10.36 0.78 0.95
N HIS A 50 -11.22 1.17 1.89
CA HIS A 50 -11.04 2.38 2.72
C HIS A 50 -9.96 2.20 3.81
N TRP A 51 -9.23 1.09 3.78
CA TRP A 51 -8.14 0.74 4.69
C TRP A 51 -6.90 0.33 3.89
N ALA A 52 -5.74 0.44 4.53
CA ALA A 52 -4.46 -0.05 3.99
C ALA A 52 -3.87 -1.11 4.93
N GLY A 53 -3.37 -2.21 4.36
CA GLY A 53 -2.66 -3.24 5.12
C GLY A 53 -1.23 -2.79 5.40
N ILE A 54 -0.79 -2.89 6.66
CA ILE A 54 0.57 -2.56 7.09
C ILE A 54 1.20 -3.81 7.71
N ALA A 55 2.43 -4.13 7.31
CA ALA A 55 3.24 -5.17 7.90
C ALA A 55 4.53 -4.56 8.46
N GLY A 56 5.02 -5.09 9.58
CA GLY A 56 6.19 -4.56 10.28
C GLY A 56 6.62 -5.50 11.40
N SER A 57 7.55 -5.05 12.25
CA SER A 57 7.88 -5.78 13.48
C SER A 57 6.73 -5.70 14.49
N ASP A 58 6.71 -6.59 15.47
CA ASP A 58 5.69 -6.60 16.52
C ASP A 58 5.68 -5.27 17.30
N GLU A 59 6.85 -4.65 17.51
CA GLU A 59 6.96 -3.34 18.18
C GLU A 59 6.32 -2.24 17.35
N ALA A 60 6.58 -2.22 16.03
CA ALA A 60 6.01 -1.22 15.13
C ALA A 60 4.48 -1.37 15.00
N ILE A 61 4.00 -2.61 14.85
CA ILE A 61 2.56 -2.89 14.77
C ILE A 61 1.87 -2.56 16.10
N SER A 62 2.48 -2.89 17.24
CA SER A 62 1.90 -2.56 18.55
C SER A 62 1.82 -1.05 18.76
N ALA A 63 2.84 -0.28 18.36
CA ALA A 63 2.79 1.18 18.42
C ALA A 63 1.64 1.78 17.58
N LEU A 64 1.33 1.21 16.42
CA LEU A 64 0.20 1.63 15.59
C LEU A 64 -1.15 1.28 16.24
N VAL A 65 -1.26 0.09 16.83
CA VAL A 65 -2.48 -0.36 17.52
C VAL A 65 -2.74 0.46 18.79
N ASP A 66 -1.68 0.90 19.47
CA ASP A 66 -1.78 1.69 20.69
C ASP A 66 -1.96 3.21 20.44
N ASP A 67 -1.87 3.68 19.18
CA ASP A 67 -2.07 5.09 18.82
C ASP A 67 -3.58 5.44 18.80
N PRO A 68 -4.06 6.31 19.70
CA PRO A 68 -5.49 6.63 19.81
C PRO A 68 -6.02 7.48 18.64
N HIS A 69 -5.15 7.98 17.76
CA HIS A 69 -5.55 8.75 16.57
C HIS A 69 -5.78 7.86 15.34
N LEU A 70 -5.46 6.57 15.41
CA LEU A 70 -5.60 5.62 14.32
C LEU A 70 -6.63 4.54 14.67
N ASP A 71 -7.42 4.12 13.68
CA ASP A 71 -8.23 2.90 13.77
C ASP A 71 -7.44 1.75 13.13
N VAL A 72 -6.84 0.91 13.97
CA VAL A 72 -5.94 -0.17 13.54
C VAL A 72 -6.39 -1.48 14.15
N VAL A 73 -6.62 -2.46 13.28
CA VAL A 73 -6.93 -3.85 13.68
C VAL A 73 -5.78 -4.77 13.29
N ARG A 74 -5.42 -5.71 14.18
CA ARG A 74 -4.47 -6.76 13.82
C ARG A 74 -5.10 -7.70 12.80
N ALA A 75 -4.32 -8.08 11.79
CA ALA A 75 -4.71 -9.01 10.76
C ALA A 75 -3.71 -10.18 10.69
N SER A 76 -4.22 -11.38 10.46
CA SER A 76 -3.41 -12.59 10.24
C SER A 76 -3.50 -13.03 8.79
N PHE A 77 -2.41 -13.59 8.26
CA PHE A 77 -2.42 -14.15 6.91
C PHE A 77 -3.42 -15.30 6.79
N GLY A 78 -4.24 -15.29 5.74
CA GLY A 78 -5.26 -16.32 5.50
C GLY A 78 -6.61 -16.06 6.17
N GLU A 79 -6.71 -15.03 7.02
CA GLU A 79 -7.99 -14.56 7.53
C GLU A 79 -8.64 -13.58 6.55
N ALA A 80 -9.97 -13.48 6.60
CA ALA A 80 -10.70 -12.51 5.81
C ALA A 80 -10.31 -11.09 6.26
N ALA A 81 -10.05 -10.22 5.29
CA ALA A 81 -9.78 -8.82 5.59
C ALA A 81 -11.05 -8.14 6.17
N PRO A 82 -10.89 -7.09 6.99
CA PRO A 82 -12.02 -6.36 7.53
C PRO A 82 -12.91 -5.79 6.41
N SER A 83 -14.22 -6.01 6.52
CA SER A 83 -15.23 -5.37 5.68
C SER A 83 -16.01 -4.37 6.51
N TYR A 84 -15.94 -3.10 6.14
CA TYR A 84 -16.82 -2.08 6.70
C TYR A 84 -17.84 -1.74 5.61
N TYR A 85 -19.10 -2.09 5.87
CA TYR A 85 -20.25 -1.84 5.01
C TYR A 85 -21.04 -0.63 5.51
#